data_AF-W1WIB2-F1
#
_entry.id   AF-W1WIB2-F1
#
_cell.length_a   1.000
_cell.length_b   1.000
_cell.length_c   1.000
_cell.angle_alpha   90.00
_cell.angle_beta   90.00
_cell.angle_gamma   90.00
#
_symmetry.space_group_name_H-M   'P 1'
#
loop_
_entity.id
_entity.type
_entity.pdbx_description
1 polymer ?
#
loop_
_entity_poly.entity_id
_entity_poly.type
_entity_poly.pdbx_seq_one_letter_code
_entity_poly.pdbx_strand_id
1 'polypeptide(L)'
;MIKKPNVIEKWQKRNKYGRPGTPLSATKIAIHYTGKPDVDGDKTVSYFNNVVANGYKIGNRYIFASSHYVIGLGGEIYQLIPTNEICYATNSANSYAIAIEVATTGSDNHYTDLTYKSMVHLC
;
A
#
# COMPACT_ATOMS: atom_id res chain seq x y z
N MET A 1 25.93 -0.83 -10.46
CA MET A 1 24.49 -0.49 -10.55
C MET A 1 23.75 -1.27 -9.49
N ILE A 2 22.88 -0.61 -8.71
CA ILE A 2 22.02 -1.30 -7.74
C ILE A 2 20.94 -2.04 -8.53
N LYS A 3 20.81 -3.36 -8.30
CA LYS A 3 19.71 -4.14 -8.89
C LYS A 3 18.40 -3.65 -8.30
N LYS A 4 17.40 -3.37 -9.14
CA LYS A 4 16.06 -2.97 -8.66
C LYS A 4 15.40 -4.11 -7.88
N PRO A 5 14.55 -3.82 -6.87
CA PRO A 5 13.76 -4.84 -6.20
C PRO A 5 12.84 -5.55 -7.18
N ASN A 6 12.50 -6.80 -6.88
CA ASN A 6 11.46 -7.53 -7.60
C ASN A 6 10.09 -7.03 -7.13
N VAL A 7 9.25 -6.58 -8.06
CA VAL A 7 7.92 -6.04 -7.76
C VAL A 7 6.86 -6.90 -8.43
N ILE A 8 5.89 -7.34 -7.65
CA ILE A 8 4.75 -8.12 -8.11
C ILE A 8 3.60 -7.16 -8.42
N GLU A 9 3.26 -7.02 -9.68
CA GLU A 9 2.16 -6.15 -10.11
C GLU A 9 0.79 -6.77 -9.75
N LYS A 10 -0.05 -5.99 -9.06
CA LYS A 10 -1.40 -6.33 -8.64
C LYS A 10 -2.35 -5.15 -8.89
N TRP A 11 -2.30 -4.63 -10.11
CA TRP A 11 -2.99 -3.41 -10.52
C TRP A 11 -4.45 -3.35 -10.07
N GLN A 12 -4.78 -2.32 -9.29
CA GLN A 12 -6.16 -2.03 -8.94
C GLN A 12 -6.88 -1.43 -10.15
N LYS A 13 -8.10 -1.88 -10.46
CA LYS A 13 -8.94 -1.22 -11.48
C LYS A 13 -9.34 0.18 -11.01
N ARG A 14 -9.41 1.16 -11.91
CA ARG A 14 -9.89 2.51 -11.57
C ARG A 14 -11.28 2.43 -10.94
N ASN A 15 -11.46 3.11 -9.81
CA ASN A 15 -12.69 3.12 -9.04
C ASN A 15 -12.67 4.34 -8.08
N LYS A 16 -13.84 4.81 -7.65
CA LYS A 16 -13.92 6.02 -6.81
C LYS A 16 -13.40 5.84 -5.37
N TYR A 17 -13.20 4.62 -4.88
CA TYR A 17 -12.93 4.32 -3.47
C TYR A 17 -11.45 4.08 -3.16
N GLY A 18 -10.66 3.60 -4.12
CA GLY A 18 -9.24 3.29 -3.94
C GLY A 18 -8.32 3.81 -5.04
N ARG A 19 -8.79 3.88 -6.30
CA ARG A 19 -7.95 4.32 -7.43
C ARG A 19 -8.68 5.34 -8.30
N PRO A 20 -8.66 6.64 -7.95
CA PRO A 20 -9.38 7.67 -8.69
C PRO A 20 -8.79 7.97 -10.07
N GLY A 21 -7.52 7.61 -10.31
CA GLY A 21 -6.83 7.93 -11.56
C GLY A 21 -6.36 9.38 -11.66
N THR A 22 -6.37 10.13 -10.55
CA THR A 22 -5.87 11.51 -10.48
C THR A 22 -4.34 11.50 -10.59
N PRO A 23 -3.72 12.33 -11.45
CA PRO A 23 -2.27 12.39 -11.61
C PRO A 23 -1.52 12.74 -10.32
N LEU A 24 -0.32 12.20 -10.15
CA LEU A 24 0.59 12.46 -9.05
C LEU A 24 1.96 12.89 -9.57
N SER A 25 2.52 13.94 -8.98
CA SER A 25 3.94 14.31 -9.08
C SER A 25 4.55 14.18 -7.70
N ALA A 26 5.04 12.98 -7.38
CA ALA A 26 5.50 12.66 -6.04
C ALA A 26 6.81 13.39 -5.69
N THR A 27 6.88 13.92 -4.48
CA THR A 27 8.09 14.56 -3.91
C THR A 27 8.51 13.92 -2.58
N LYS A 28 7.70 13.01 -2.05
CA LYS A 28 7.89 12.34 -0.76
C LYS A 28 7.51 10.87 -0.85
N ILE A 29 8.02 10.09 0.11
CA ILE A 29 7.57 8.72 0.39
C ILE A 29 6.96 8.72 1.79
N ALA A 30 5.82 8.06 1.95
CA ALA A 30 5.16 7.82 3.22
C ALA A 30 5.14 6.32 3.50
N ILE A 31 5.72 5.92 4.63
CA ILE A 31 5.74 4.53 5.10
C ILE A 31 4.66 4.38 6.17
N HIS A 32 3.83 3.37 6.00
CA HIS A 32 2.74 2.99 6.90
C HIS A 32 2.96 1.57 7.40
N TYR A 33 2.32 1.24 8.52
CA TYR A 33 2.09 -0.15 8.89
C TYR A 33 0.59 -0.43 8.85
N THR A 34 0.21 -1.66 8.52
CA THR A 34 -1.18 -2.05 8.20
C THR A 34 -2.15 -2.01 9.38
N GLY A 35 -1.66 -1.70 10.59
CA GLY A 35 -2.47 -1.57 11.81
C GLY A 35 -2.98 -2.88 12.40
N LYS A 36 -2.64 -4.04 11.81
CA LYS A 36 -3.00 -5.35 12.33
C LYS A 36 -1.81 -6.32 12.17
N PRO A 37 -1.22 -6.79 13.28
CA PRO A 37 -0.09 -7.72 13.22
C PRO A 37 -0.52 -9.07 12.64
N ASP A 38 0.45 -9.77 12.08
CA ASP A 38 0.35 -11.13 11.53
C ASP A 38 -0.61 -11.25 10.33
N VAL A 39 -0.88 -10.13 9.67
CA VAL A 39 -1.58 -10.08 8.38
C VAL A 39 -0.57 -9.82 7.27
N ASP A 40 -0.35 -10.84 6.46
CA ASP A 40 0.59 -10.76 5.34
C ASP A 40 0.08 -9.85 4.20
N GLY A 41 1.01 -9.35 3.39
CA GLY A 41 0.78 -8.33 2.38
C GLY A 41 -0.27 -8.72 1.33
N ASP A 42 -0.37 -10.01 0.97
CA ASP A 42 -1.36 -10.50 0.01
C ASP A 42 -2.81 -10.24 0.47
N LYS A 43 -3.07 -10.29 1.78
CA LYS A 43 -4.39 -10.01 2.35
C LYS A 43 -4.73 -8.53 2.27
N THR A 44 -3.77 -7.65 2.54
CA THR A 44 -3.93 -6.20 2.37
C THR A 44 -4.18 -5.85 0.90
N VAL A 45 -3.44 -6.49 -0.03
CA VAL A 45 -3.67 -6.35 -1.47
C VAL A 45 -5.09 -6.77 -1.84
N SER A 46 -5.54 -7.94 -1.37
CA SER A 46 -6.89 -8.43 -1.62
C SER A 46 -7.96 -7.49 -1.06
N TYR A 47 -7.77 -6.97 0.16
CA TYR A 47 -8.69 -6.02 0.77
C TYR A 47 -8.85 -4.75 -0.08
N PHE A 48 -7.75 -4.12 -0.51
CA PHE A 48 -7.84 -2.94 -1.36
C PHE A 48 -8.51 -3.24 -2.70
N ASN A 49 -8.11 -4.33 -3.39
CA ASN A 49 -8.59 -4.63 -4.74
C ASN A 49 -10.02 -5.18 -4.80
N ASN A 50 -10.49 -5.85 -3.76
CA ASN A 50 -11.77 -6.58 -3.80
C ASN A 50 -12.81 -6.05 -2.81
N VAL A 51 -12.40 -5.44 -1.70
CA VAL A 51 -13.33 -4.94 -0.67
C VAL A 51 -13.50 -3.44 -0.82
N VAL A 52 -12.41 -2.66 -0.73
CA VAL A 52 -12.48 -1.20 -0.84
C VAL A 52 -12.91 -0.78 -2.24
N ALA A 53 -12.33 -1.36 -3.29
CA ALA A 53 -12.67 -1.04 -4.68
C ALA A 53 -14.16 -1.25 -5.03
N ASN A 54 -14.88 -2.09 -4.28
CA ASN A 54 -16.30 -2.38 -4.46
C ASN A 54 -17.22 -1.56 -3.52
N GLY A 55 -16.68 -0.59 -2.78
CA GLY A 55 -17.48 0.35 -1.99
C GLY A 55 -17.82 -0.16 -0.60
N TYR A 56 -16.81 -0.63 0.14
CA TYR A 56 -16.94 -0.99 1.55
C TYR A 56 -17.46 0.17 2.41
N LYS A 57 -18.30 -0.14 3.40
CA LYS A 57 -18.87 0.83 4.34
C LYS A 57 -18.62 0.42 5.79
N ILE A 58 -18.40 1.42 6.64
CA ILE A 58 -18.51 1.30 8.09
C ILE A 58 -19.65 2.20 8.55
N GLY A 59 -20.71 1.59 9.10
CA GLY A 59 -21.98 2.28 9.30
C GLY A 59 -22.52 2.82 7.98
N ASN A 60 -22.77 4.13 7.91
CA ASN A 60 -23.29 4.78 6.70
C ASN A 60 -22.21 5.50 5.86
N ARG A 61 -20.92 5.28 6.15
CA ARG A 61 -19.80 5.95 5.47
C ARG A 61 -19.02 4.97 4.59
N TYR A 62 -18.76 5.37 3.34
CA TYR A 62 -17.84 4.65 2.46
C TYR A 62 -16.39 4.80 2.93
N ILE A 63 -15.63 3.73 2.80
CA ILE A 63 -14.20 3.71 3.08
C ILE A 63 -13.44 4.05 1.80
N PHE A 64 -12.48 4.97 1.95
CA PHE A 64 -11.55 5.36 0.90
C PHE A 64 -10.15 5.03 1.36
N ALA A 65 -9.57 3.96 0.80
CA ALA A 65 -8.30 3.42 1.26
C ALA A 65 -7.59 2.65 0.13
N SER A 66 -6.28 2.83 0.03
CA SER A 66 -5.41 2.16 -0.95
C SER A 66 -3.95 2.47 -0.64
N SER A 67 -3.02 1.86 -1.37
CA SER A 67 -1.60 2.20 -1.31
C SER A 67 -0.98 2.03 -2.69
N HIS A 68 0.18 2.66 -2.94
CA HIS A 68 0.94 2.40 -4.17
C HIS A 68 1.61 1.04 -4.06
N TYR A 69 2.27 0.80 -2.91
CA TYR A 69 2.95 -0.44 -2.61
C TYR A 69 2.46 -1.10 -1.32
N VAL A 70 2.53 -2.42 -1.27
CA VAL A 70 2.34 -3.22 -0.05
C VAL A 70 3.53 -4.15 0.10
N ILE A 71 4.12 -4.23 1.29
CA ILE A 71 5.23 -5.15 1.59
C ILE A 71 4.75 -6.22 2.57
N GLY A 72 4.91 -7.50 2.20
CA GLY A 72 4.54 -8.65 3.02
C GLY A 72 5.56 -9.01 4.10
N LEU A 73 5.19 -9.95 4.96
CA LEU A 73 6.02 -10.52 6.02
C LEU A 73 7.20 -11.33 5.45
N GLY A 74 7.05 -11.89 4.25
CA GLY A 74 8.12 -12.56 3.49
C GLY A 74 9.02 -11.61 2.69
N GLY A 75 8.75 -10.30 2.72
CA GLY A 75 9.47 -9.29 1.93
C GLY A 75 8.96 -9.13 0.49
N GLU A 76 7.86 -9.77 0.12
CA GLU A 76 7.22 -9.56 -1.18
C GLU A 76 6.78 -8.10 -1.32
N ILE A 77 7.18 -7.46 -2.41
CA ILE A 77 6.75 -6.10 -2.75
C ILE A 77 5.66 -6.18 -3.81
N TYR A 78 4.46 -5.75 -3.47
CA TYR A 78 3.33 -5.64 -4.39
C TYR A 78 3.15 -4.18 -4.82
N GLN A 79 2.84 -3.95 -6.10
CA GLN A 79 2.41 -2.64 -6.59
C GLN A 79 0.96 -2.67 -7.08
N LEU A 80 0.12 -1.77 -6.56
CA LEU A 80 -1.31 -1.74 -6.85
C LEU A 80 -1.72 -0.51 -7.66
N ILE A 81 -1.06 0.63 -7.42
CA ILE A 81 -1.35 1.90 -8.08
C ILE A 81 -0.05 2.43 -8.71
N PRO A 82 -0.08 2.88 -9.98
CA PRO A 82 1.07 3.52 -10.61
C PRO A 82 1.54 4.74 -9.83
N THR A 83 2.85 4.99 -9.75
CA THR A 83 3.42 6.12 -8.99
C THR A 83 3.21 7.49 -9.63
N ASN A 84 2.54 7.54 -10.78
CA ASN A 84 2.05 8.75 -11.42
C ASN A 84 0.55 9.01 -11.20
N GLU A 85 -0.11 8.21 -10.34
CA GLU A 85 -1.49 8.42 -9.89
C GLU A 85 -1.53 8.46 -8.36
N ILE A 86 -2.41 9.25 -7.75
CA ILE A 86 -2.56 9.29 -6.30
C ILE A 86 -3.16 7.98 -5.77
N CYS A 87 -2.88 7.67 -4.51
CA CYS A 87 -3.64 6.72 -3.70
C CYS A 87 -4.29 7.44 -2.50
N TYR A 88 -5.24 6.80 -1.83
CA TYR A 88 -5.83 7.24 -0.56
C TYR A 88 -5.20 6.55 0.65
N ALA A 89 -4.13 7.11 1.21
CA ALA A 89 -3.40 6.56 2.38
C ALA A 89 -2.99 7.63 3.42
N THR A 90 -2.73 8.86 3.00
CA THR A 90 -1.99 9.89 3.77
C THR A 90 -2.75 11.21 3.92
N ASN A 91 -4.08 11.20 3.77
CA ASN A 91 -4.92 12.40 3.83
C ASN A 91 -4.45 13.51 2.86
N SER A 92 -4.04 14.67 3.37
CA SER A 92 -3.60 15.80 2.53
C SER A 92 -2.32 15.48 1.74
N ALA A 93 -1.48 14.56 2.21
CA ALA A 93 -0.25 14.16 1.54
C ALA A 93 -0.48 13.23 0.34
N ASN A 94 -1.70 12.76 0.10
CA ASN A 94 -2.05 11.97 -1.08
C ASN A 94 -1.71 12.72 -2.38
N SER A 95 -1.65 14.05 -2.33
CA SER A 95 -1.33 14.92 -3.46
C SER A 95 0.16 14.94 -3.85
N TYR A 96 1.06 14.46 -3.00
CA TYR A 96 2.51 14.56 -3.23
C TYR A 96 3.35 13.37 -2.72
N ALA A 97 2.74 12.33 -2.15
CA ALA A 97 3.45 11.19 -1.57
C ALA A 97 3.16 9.86 -2.27
N ILE A 98 4.22 9.07 -2.48
CA ILE A 98 4.10 7.63 -2.71
C ILE A 98 3.91 6.96 -1.34
N ALA A 99 2.80 6.27 -1.16
CA ALA A 99 2.49 5.51 0.05
C ALA A 99 2.91 4.04 -0.08
N ILE A 100 3.50 3.51 0.99
CA ILE A 100 3.93 2.12 1.14
C ILE A 100 3.31 1.59 2.42
N GLU A 101 2.49 0.55 2.32
CA GLU A 101 1.94 -0.17 3.46
C GLU A 101 2.82 -1.37 3.79
N VAL A 102 3.20 -1.54 5.04
CA VAL A 102 4.17 -2.56 5.47
C VAL A 102 3.51 -3.47 6.50
N ALA A 103 3.51 -4.78 6.24
CA ALA A 103 3.01 -5.77 7.18
C ALA A 103 3.89 -5.80 8.45
N THR A 104 3.25 -5.99 9.60
CA THR A 104 3.91 -6.13 10.90
C THR A 104 3.55 -7.47 11.54
N THR A 105 4.37 -7.93 12.48
CA THR A 105 4.17 -9.17 13.25
C THR A 105 4.44 -8.91 14.73
N GLY A 106 4.01 -9.85 15.57
CA GLY A 106 4.22 -9.79 17.01
C GLY A 106 3.33 -8.76 17.73
N SER A 107 3.36 -8.81 19.07
CA SER A 107 2.55 -7.95 19.93
C SER A 107 2.96 -6.47 19.92
N ASP A 108 4.18 -6.18 19.51
CA ASP A 108 4.79 -4.85 19.40
C ASP A 108 4.77 -4.29 17.96
N ASN A 109 4.18 -5.01 16.99
CA ASN A 109 4.10 -4.62 15.59
C ASN A 109 5.47 -4.38 14.92
N HIS A 110 6.44 -5.24 15.19
CA HIS A 110 7.75 -5.17 14.53
C HIS A 110 7.70 -5.70 13.09
N TYR A 111 8.67 -5.31 12.27
CA TYR A 111 8.88 -5.88 10.94
C TYR A 111 9.68 -7.17 11.04
N THR A 112 9.45 -8.13 10.13
CA THR A 112 10.43 -9.19 9.91
C THR A 112 11.69 -8.60 9.26
N ASP A 113 12.81 -9.32 9.37
CA ASP A 113 14.05 -8.95 8.68
C ASP A 113 13.85 -8.83 7.15
N LEU A 114 13.03 -9.70 6.56
CA LEU A 114 12.76 -9.71 5.13
C LEU A 114 11.91 -8.51 4.72
N THR A 115 10.88 -8.18 5.51
CA THR A 115 10.06 -6.98 5.33
C THR A 115 10.92 -5.72 5.39
N TYR A 116 11.75 -5.58 6.43
CA TYR A 116 12.60 -4.40 6.59
C TYR A 116 13.61 -4.24 5.45
N LYS A 117 14.31 -5.32 5.07
CA LYS A 117 15.25 -5.30 3.93
C LYS A 117 14.57 -4.88 2.63
N SER A 118 13.37 -5.39 2.38
CA SER A 118 12.60 -5.08 1.17
C SER A 118 12.10 -3.63 1.16
N MET A 119 11.66 -3.12 2.32
CA MET A 119 11.30 -1.71 2.50
C MET A 119 12.47 -0.77 2.23
N VAL A 120 13.65 -1.08 2.77
CA VAL A 120 14.88 -0.29 2.53
C VAL A 120 15.32 -0.37 1.07
N HIS A 121 15.20 -1.53 0.42
CA HIS A 121 15.59 -1.69 -0.98
C HIS A 121 14.63 -1.00 -1.96
N LEU A 122 13.36 -0.84 -1.57
CA LEU A 122 12.36 -0.13 -2.36
C LEU A 122 12.52 1.39 -2.33
N CYS A 123 13.00 1.95 -1.21
CA CYS A 123 13.14 3.40 -0.99
C CYS A 123 14.52 3.92 -1.46
#